data_AF-A0A9D2QUP4-F1
#
_entry.id   AF-A0A9D2QUP4-F1
#
_cell.length_a   1.000
_cell.length_b   1.000
_cell.length_c   1.000
_cell.angle_alpha   90.00
_cell.angle_beta   90.00
_cell.angle_gamma   90.00
#
_symmetry.space_group_name_H-M   'P 1'
#
loop_
_entity.id
_entity.type
_entity.pdbx_description
1 polymer ?
#
loop_
_entity_poly.entity_id
_entity_poly.type
_entity_poly.pdbx_seq_one_letter_code
_entity_poly.pdbx_strand_id
1 'polypeptide(L)'
;MDEKEKLKAALDQIHAEGSLKTSTKKYLFEKVYFKEKKHRSPLRKFAAAAVCSLAVFIGGGSWLFFTPTAFISVDVNPSLELGINRFDRIVSVIGYNEDGRALVQDLHIKYMDYTDALETLIEDQNMEVYLADNADVVLTVAGDNAAKSSEILDNVESCMSQHQNVYCHSGNSEEVHHAHDAGLSFGKYQAWQVLQDLDPDITLEEVQDMTMSEIRDLIRKYSQEKSQDNDQSSEAGNIQGAQDPDTGREAAEDSSNSTAGSSDEDALSETVRQGHHGHQHHGDGTDD
;
A
#
# COMPACT_ATOMS: atom_id res chain seq x y z
N MET A 1 83.30 -0.84 67.55
CA MET A 1 82.88 -0.64 66.15
C MET A 1 81.47 -1.18 66.04
N ASP A 2 80.51 -0.28 65.83
CA ASP A 2 79.07 -0.50 65.95
C ASP A 2 78.57 -1.48 64.87
N GLU A 3 77.75 -2.48 65.23
CA GLU A 3 77.31 -3.54 64.30
C GLU A 3 76.58 -2.99 63.07
N LYS A 4 75.91 -1.84 63.24
CA LYS A 4 75.24 -1.12 62.15
C LYS A 4 76.21 -0.62 61.08
N GLU A 5 77.42 -0.22 61.46
CA GLU A 5 78.43 0.22 60.50
C GLU A 5 79.01 -0.96 59.72
N LYS A 6 79.15 -2.13 60.35
CA LYS A 6 79.57 -3.36 59.67
C LYS A 6 78.53 -3.83 58.65
N LEU A 7 77.25 -3.77 58.99
CA LEU A 7 76.16 -4.11 58.08
C LEU A 7 76.08 -3.16 56.89
N LYS A 8 76.22 -1.85 57.14
CA LYS A 8 76.23 -0.85 56.08
C LYS A 8 77.43 -1.04 55.13
N ALA A 9 78.63 -1.27 55.68
CA ALA A 9 79.82 -1.52 54.89
C ALA A 9 79.77 -2.84 54.09
N ALA A 10 79.06 -3.85 54.59
CA ALA A 10 78.85 -5.11 53.87
C ALA A 10 77.86 -4.96 52.71
N LEU A 11 76.80 -4.17 52.89
CA LEU A 11 75.82 -3.87 51.83
C LEU A 11 76.40 -2.91 50.77
N ASP A 12 77.23 -1.94 51.18
CA ASP A 12 77.94 -1.05 50.25
C ASP A 12 78.98 -1.79 49.39
N GLN A 13 79.37 -3.02 49.74
CA GLN A 13 80.21 -3.85 48.87
C GLN A 13 79.42 -4.58 47.78
N ILE A 14 78.09 -4.67 47.91
CA ILE A 14 77.23 -5.34 46.94
C ILE A 14 76.76 -4.30 45.90
N HIS A 15 77.61 -4.04 44.91
CA HIS A 15 77.26 -3.22 43.76
C HIS A 15 77.15 -4.07 42.51
N ALA A 16 76.05 -3.93 41.78
CA ALA A 16 75.92 -4.53 40.46
C ALA A 16 76.96 -3.92 39.50
N GLU A 17 77.75 -4.78 38.86
CA GLU A 17 78.75 -4.40 37.89
C GLU A 17 78.14 -3.54 36.77
N GLY A 18 78.90 -2.56 36.25
CA GLY A 18 78.39 -1.62 35.23
C GLY A 18 77.88 -2.31 33.96
N SER A 19 78.45 -3.47 33.62
CA SER A 19 78.02 -4.36 32.54
C SER A 19 76.62 -4.93 32.77
N LEU A 20 76.31 -5.34 34.00
CA LEU A 20 75.01 -5.87 34.40
C LEU A 20 73.95 -4.77 34.40
N LYS A 21 74.27 -3.56 34.86
CA LYS A 21 73.36 -2.40 34.78
C LYS A 21 73.04 -2.04 33.34
N THR A 22 74.04 -2.03 32.46
CA THR A 22 73.86 -1.69 31.04
C THR A 22 73.06 -2.76 30.30
N SER A 23 73.35 -4.05 30.54
CA SER A 23 72.62 -5.17 29.95
C SER A 23 71.17 -5.21 30.43
N THR A 24 70.93 -4.99 31.73
CA THR A 24 69.59 -4.90 32.30
C THR A 24 68.83 -3.70 31.75
N LYS A 25 69.49 -2.54 31.63
CA LYS A 25 68.88 -1.34 31.03
C LYS A 25 68.49 -1.57 29.58
N LYS A 26 69.35 -2.23 28.78
CA LYS A 26 69.08 -2.57 27.37
C LYS A 26 67.93 -3.58 27.25
N TYR A 27 67.96 -4.64 28.05
CA TYR A 27 66.90 -5.64 28.11
C TYR A 27 65.54 -5.03 28.50
N LEU A 28 65.52 -4.15 29.51
CA LEU A 28 64.32 -3.42 29.91
C LEU A 28 63.87 -2.45 28.81
N PHE A 29 64.78 -1.74 28.16
CA PHE A 29 64.46 -0.89 27.00
C PHE A 29 63.74 -1.67 25.90
N GLU A 30 64.27 -2.84 25.54
CA GLU A 30 63.73 -3.70 24.49
C GLU A 30 62.40 -4.37 24.88
N LYS A 31 62.28 -4.90 26.10
CA LYS A 31 61.13 -5.69 26.53
C LYS A 31 60.00 -4.88 27.15
N VAL A 32 60.31 -3.74 27.77
CA VAL A 32 59.34 -2.96 28.56
C VAL A 32 58.99 -1.64 27.86
N TYR A 33 59.98 -0.92 27.33
CA TYR A 33 59.75 0.40 26.74
C TYR A 33 59.38 0.34 25.24
N PHE A 34 59.84 -0.67 24.51
CA PHE A 34 59.50 -0.91 23.10
C PHE A 34 58.26 -1.77 22.86
N LYS A 35 57.47 -2.06 23.91
CA LYS A 35 56.14 -2.64 23.72
C LYS A 35 55.25 -1.55 23.12
N GLU A 36 55.31 -1.38 21.80
CA GLU A 36 54.48 -0.45 21.07
C GLU A 36 53.04 -0.68 21.52
N LYS A 37 52.48 0.30 22.24
CA LYS A 37 51.05 0.33 22.48
C LYS A 37 50.46 0.44 21.08
N LYS A 38 50.00 -0.70 20.52
CA LYS A 38 49.21 -0.69 19.29
C LYS A 38 48.05 0.25 19.54
N HIS A 39 48.17 1.50 19.11
CA HIS A 39 47.10 2.46 19.15
C HIS A 39 46.02 1.86 18.26
N ARG A 40 45.02 1.23 18.86
CA ARG A 40 43.82 0.80 18.15
C ARG A 40 43.17 2.09 17.69
N SER A 41 43.47 2.48 16.45
CA SER A 41 43.03 3.74 15.88
C SER A 41 41.50 3.79 15.95
N PRO A 42 40.90 4.85 16.50
CA PRO A 42 39.44 4.98 16.58
C PRO A 42 38.80 4.90 15.19
N LEU A 43 39.56 5.22 14.12
CA LEU A 43 39.23 4.97 12.72
C LEU A 43 38.72 3.55 12.41
N ARG A 44 39.24 2.49 13.04
CA ARG A 44 38.73 1.12 12.82
C ARG A 44 37.35 0.91 13.43
N LYS A 45 37.05 1.59 14.55
CA LYS A 45 35.73 1.58 15.18
C LYS A 45 34.73 2.41 14.37
N PHE A 46 35.14 3.58 13.88
CA PHE A 46 34.33 4.41 12.98
C PHE A 46 34.08 3.72 11.63
N ALA A 47 35.08 3.05 11.05
CA ALA A 47 34.91 2.27 9.84
C ALA A 47 33.95 1.08 10.05
N ALA A 48 34.08 0.35 11.16
CA ALA A 48 33.14 -0.72 11.50
C ALA A 48 31.71 -0.18 11.70
N ALA A 49 31.56 0.95 12.40
CA ALA A 49 30.26 1.59 12.58
C ALA A 49 29.66 2.05 11.24
N ALA A 50 30.46 2.66 10.35
CA ALA A 50 30.02 3.09 9.03
C ALA A 50 29.56 1.91 8.15
N VAL A 51 30.29 0.79 8.17
CA VAL A 51 29.91 -0.44 7.46
C VAL A 51 28.63 -1.03 8.03
N CYS A 52 28.47 -1.08 9.36
CA CYS A 52 27.25 -1.56 9.99
C CYS A 52 26.05 -0.65 9.65
N SER A 53 26.22 0.68 9.72
CA SER A 53 25.17 1.61 9.34
C SER A 53 24.79 1.46 7.87
N LEU A 54 25.77 1.33 6.96
CA LEU A 54 25.50 1.08 5.55
C LEU A 54 24.76 -0.25 5.33
N ALA A 55 25.14 -1.31 6.05
CA ALA A 55 24.45 -2.59 5.97
C ALA A 55 22.99 -2.49 6.48
N VAL A 56 22.74 -1.71 7.54
CA VAL A 56 21.36 -1.46 8.03
C VAL A 56 20.58 -0.61 7.04
N PHE A 57 21.19 0.43 6.45
CA PHE A 57 20.53 1.26 5.44
C PHE A 57 20.21 0.48 4.17
N ILE A 58 21.15 -0.35 3.68
CA ILE A 58 20.92 -1.18 2.50
C ILE A 58 19.91 -2.27 2.83
N GLY A 59 20.11 -3.04 3.90
CA GLY A 59 19.23 -4.16 4.26
C GLY A 59 17.83 -3.71 4.65
N GLY A 60 17.73 -2.77 5.60
CA GLY A 60 16.46 -2.22 6.06
C GLY A 60 15.77 -1.38 4.99
N GLY A 61 16.51 -0.50 4.30
CA GLY A 61 15.96 0.32 3.22
C GLY A 61 15.46 -0.52 2.05
N SER A 62 16.20 -1.55 1.64
CA SER A 62 15.75 -2.48 0.59
C SER A 62 14.49 -3.23 1.01
N TRP A 63 14.42 -3.73 2.25
CA TRP A 63 13.23 -4.43 2.72
C TRP A 63 11.98 -3.54 2.67
N LEU A 64 12.07 -2.30 3.14
CA LEU A 64 10.96 -1.34 3.08
C LEU A 64 10.59 -0.96 1.65
N PHE A 65 11.56 -0.96 0.73
CA PHE A 65 11.33 -0.65 -0.68
C PHE A 65 10.68 -1.82 -1.43
N PHE A 66 11.12 -3.06 -1.23
CA PHE A 66 10.63 -4.21 -1.99
C PHE A 66 9.39 -4.90 -1.39
N THR A 67 8.89 -4.43 -0.24
CA THR A 67 7.67 -4.98 0.37
C THR A 67 6.43 -4.28 -0.21
N PRO A 68 5.52 -5.00 -0.89
CA PRO A 68 4.22 -4.45 -1.29
C PRO A 68 3.39 -4.09 -0.06
N THR A 69 2.63 -3.00 -0.16
CA THR A 69 1.68 -2.51 0.86
C THR A 69 0.26 -2.40 0.32
N ALA A 70 0.10 -2.46 -1.00
CA ALA A 70 -1.17 -2.49 -1.71
C ALA A 70 -1.02 -3.33 -2.99
N PHE A 71 -2.14 -3.76 -3.53
CA PHE A 71 -2.24 -4.56 -4.74
C PHE A 71 -3.31 -3.97 -5.66
N ILE A 72 -3.02 -3.97 -6.95
CA ILE A 72 -4.00 -3.71 -8.01
C ILE A 72 -4.13 -4.96 -8.86
N SER A 73 -5.33 -5.55 -8.88
CA SER A 73 -5.70 -6.60 -9.81
C SER A 73 -6.19 -5.96 -11.11
N VAL A 74 -5.73 -6.45 -12.26
CA VAL A 74 -6.19 -6.03 -13.59
C VAL A 74 -6.79 -7.25 -14.28
N ASP A 75 -8.11 -7.23 -14.44
CA ASP A 75 -8.90 -8.39 -14.86
C ASP A 75 -9.76 -8.07 -16.10
N VAL A 76 -9.27 -8.53 -17.26
CA VAL A 76 -10.00 -8.61 -18.54
C VAL A 76 -9.92 -10.07 -18.99
N ASN A 77 -8.77 -10.38 -19.59
CA ASN A 77 -8.17 -11.63 -20.02
C ASN A 77 -7.02 -11.12 -20.90
N PRO A 78 -5.84 -10.76 -20.38
CA PRO A 78 -5.13 -11.31 -19.22
C PRO A 78 -5.65 -10.89 -17.84
N SER A 79 -5.25 -11.67 -16.83
CA SER A 79 -5.45 -11.41 -15.40
C SER A 79 -4.09 -11.22 -14.72
N LEU A 80 -3.85 -10.01 -14.22
CA LEU A 80 -2.59 -9.56 -13.66
C LEU A 80 -2.78 -9.00 -12.25
N GLU A 81 -1.71 -9.03 -11.46
CA GLU A 81 -1.67 -8.33 -10.17
C GLU A 81 -0.35 -7.57 -10.00
N LEU A 82 -0.50 -6.32 -9.59
CA LEU A 82 0.58 -5.36 -9.39
C LEU A 82 0.71 -5.11 -7.89
N GLY A 83 1.86 -5.46 -7.30
CA GLY A 83 2.16 -5.12 -5.91
C GLY A 83 2.86 -3.78 -5.83
N ILE A 84 2.27 -2.85 -5.08
CA ILE A 84 2.69 -1.46 -4.93
C ILE A 84 3.30 -1.27 -3.55
N ASN A 85 4.50 -0.70 -3.50
CA ASN A 85 5.15 -0.38 -2.23
C ASN A 85 4.67 0.98 -1.67
N ARG A 86 5.16 1.34 -0.49
CA ARG A 86 4.86 2.63 0.18
C ARG A 86 5.28 3.89 -0.59
N PHE A 87 6.08 3.73 -1.65
CA PHE A 87 6.62 4.81 -2.47
C PHE A 87 5.89 4.90 -3.81
N ASP A 88 4.71 4.29 -3.91
CA ASP A 88 3.86 4.28 -5.10
C ASP A 88 4.50 3.57 -6.30
N ARG A 89 5.46 2.68 -6.04
CA ARG A 89 6.15 1.93 -7.09
C ARG A 89 5.72 0.48 -7.17
N ILE A 90 5.64 -0.03 -8.40
CA ILE A 90 5.44 -1.45 -8.66
C ILE A 90 6.69 -2.24 -8.28
N VAL A 91 6.54 -3.19 -7.36
CA VAL A 91 7.62 -4.06 -6.87
C VAL A 91 7.39 -5.55 -7.18
N SER A 92 6.15 -5.92 -7.50
CA SER A 92 5.80 -7.24 -8.04
C SER A 92 4.78 -7.11 -9.17
N VAL A 93 4.89 -8.01 -10.14
CA VAL A 93 3.94 -8.17 -11.25
C VAL A 93 3.74 -9.67 -11.42
N ILE A 94 2.51 -10.15 -11.27
CA ILE A 94 2.17 -11.58 -11.31
C ILE A 94 1.03 -11.76 -12.33
N GLY A 95 1.19 -12.73 -13.24
CA GLY A 95 0.12 -13.15 -14.14
C GLY A 95 -0.58 -14.39 -13.60
N TYR A 96 -1.90 -14.33 -13.41
CA TYR A 96 -2.70 -15.41 -12.82
C TYR A 96 -3.28 -16.38 -13.86
N ASN A 97 -3.49 -15.94 -15.11
CA ASN A 97 -3.87 -16.80 -16.22
C ASN A 97 -2.73 -16.96 -17.27
N GLU A 98 -2.94 -17.81 -18.28
CA GLU A 98 -1.94 -18.04 -19.34
C GLU A 98 -1.57 -16.76 -20.08
N ASP A 99 -2.58 -15.99 -20.50
CA ASP A 99 -2.41 -14.70 -21.18
C ASP A 99 -1.65 -13.69 -20.31
N GLY A 100 -1.93 -13.66 -19.00
CA GLY A 100 -1.25 -12.79 -18.06
C GLY A 100 0.21 -13.19 -17.87
N ARG A 101 0.50 -14.49 -17.76
CA ARG A 101 1.88 -15.00 -17.70
C ARG A 101 2.66 -14.73 -18.99
N ALA A 102 1.99 -14.71 -20.14
CA ALA A 102 2.60 -14.32 -21.40
C ALA A 102 2.89 -12.81 -21.42
N LEU A 103 1.90 -11.98 -21.07
CA LEU A 103 2.03 -10.52 -21.07
C LEU A 103 3.16 -10.03 -20.12
N VAL A 104 3.27 -10.60 -18.92
CA VAL A 104 4.28 -10.20 -17.93
C VAL A 104 5.72 -10.45 -18.39
N GLN A 105 5.96 -11.34 -19.36
CA GLN A 105 7.32 -11.62 -19.85
C GLN A 105 7.90 -10.44 -20.65
N ASP A 106 7.06 -9.75 -21.41
CA ASP A 106 7.46 -8.63 -22.27
C ASP A 106 7.14 -7.27 -21.65
N LEU A 107 6.31 -7.23 -20.59
CA LEU A 107 5.90 -6.02 -19.91
C LEU A 107 6.99 -5.48 -18.95
N HIS A 108 7.43 -4.25 -19.18
CA HIS A 108 8.52 -3.61 -18.44
C HIS A 108 8.07 -2.52 -17.44
N ILE A 109 7.10 -2.84 -16.58
CA ILE A 109 6.51 -1.86 -15.63
C ILE A 109 7.10 -1.91 -14.21
N LYS A 110 8.04 -2.81 -13.93
CA LYS A 110 8.62 -2.94 -12.59
C LYS A 110 9.44 -1.70 -12.21
N TYR A 111 9.21 -1.19 -11.01
CA TYR A 111 9.78 0.03 -10.41
C TYR A 111 9.25 1.37 -10.96
N MET A 112 8.33 1.33 -11.91
CA MET A 112 7.57 2.51 -12.34
C MET A 112 6.58 2.93 -11.24
N ASP A 113 6.14 4.18 -11.32
CA ASP A 113 4.95 4.63 -10.60
C ASP A 113 3.75 3.80 -11.08
N TYR A 114 2.81 3.45 -10.19
CA TYR A 114 1.70 2.59 -10.56
C TYR A 114 0.75 3.26 -11.56
N THR A 115 0.58 4.59 -11.55
CA THR A 115 -0.28 5.25 -12.54
C THR A 115 0.35 5.20 -13.92
N ASP A 116 1.64 5.55 -14.03
CA ASP A 116 2.41 5.48 -15.28
C ASP A 116 2.43 4.04 -15.83
N ALA A 117 2.55 3.06 -14.94
CA ALA A 117 2.54 1.65 -15.29
C ALA A 117 1.18 1.18 -15.81
N LEU A 118 0.07 1.66 -15.24
CA LEU A 118 -1.26 1.32 -15.72
C LEU A 118 -1.56 1.94 -17.09
N GLU A 119 -1.14 3.19 -17.32
CA GLU A 119 -1.20 3.81 -18.66
C GLU A 119 -0.39 3.00 -19.67
N THR A 120 0.86 2.67 -19.31
CA THR A 120 1.74 1.84 -20.16
C THR A 120 1.11 0.47 -20.45
N LEU A 121 0.44 -0.14 -19.47
CA LEU A 121 -0.22 -1.44 -19.63
C LEU A 121 -1.41 -1.37 -20.59
N ILE A 122 -2.24 -0.34 -20.49
CA ILE A 122 -3.43 -0.19 -21.34
C ILE A 122 -3.06 0.23 -22.76
N GLU A 123 -1.97 0.97 -22.93
CA GLU A 123 -1.41 1.35 -24.23
C GLU A 123 -0.52 0.27 -24.87
N ASP A 124 -0.25 -0.83 -24.17
CA ASP A 124 0.60 -1.90 -24.69
C ASP A 124 -0.06 -2.61 -25.89
N GLN A 125 0.69 -2.83 -26.96
CA GLN A 125 0.19 -3.48 -28.17
C GLN A 125 -0.27 -4.93 -27.93
N ASN A 126 0.33 -5.62 -26.97
CA ASN A 126 -0.12 -6.96 -26.59
C ASN A 126 -1.43 -6.90 -25.78
N MET A 127 -1.76 -5.74 -25.20
CA MET A 127 -3.03 -5.49 -24.51
C MET A 127 -4.15 -5.08 -25.49
N GLU A 128 -3.82 -4.43 -26.62
CA GLU A 128 -4.80 -3.96 -27.62
C GLU A 128 -5.76 -5.07 -28.10
N VAL A 129 -5.26 -6.29 -28.30
CA VAL A 129 -6.09 -7.43 -28.76
C VAL A 129 -7.17 -7.78 -27.75
N TYR A 130 -6.90 -7.62 -26.47
CA TYR A 130 -7.82 -7.94 -25.39
C TYR A 130 -8.78 -6.79 -25.07
N LEU A 131 -8.40 -5.56 -25.44
CA LEU A 131 -9.25 -4.37 -25.34
C LEU A 131 -10.11 -4.15 -26.60
N ALA A 132 -9.90 -4.96 -27.64
CA ALA A 132 -10.74 -4.96 -28.83
C ALA A 132 -12.22 -5.20 -28.46
N ASP A 133 -13.13 -4.66 -29.27
CA ASP A 133 -14.58 -4.78 -29.08
C ASP A 133 -15.12 -4.23 -27.74
N ASN A 134 -14.44 -3.25 -27.13
CA ASN A 134 -14.86 -2.59 -25.90
C ASN A 134 -14.97 -3.55 -24.69
N ALA A 135 -14.03 -4.50 -24.57
CA ALA A 135 -14.00 -5.41 -23.43
C ALA A 135 -13.88 -4.66 -22.09
N ASP A 136 -14.59 -5.15 -21.07
CA ASP A 136 -14.63 -4.57 -19.73
C ASP A 136 -13.35 -4.89 -18.96
N VAL A 137 -12.55 -3.87 -18.65
CA VAL A 137 -11.43 -3.91 -17.72
C VAL A 137 -11.93 -3.70 -16.31
N VAL A 138 -11.63 -4.64 -15.42
CA VAL A 138 -11.81 -4.43 -13.98
C VAL A 138 -10.48 -4.22 -13.31
N LEU A 139 -10.39 -3.15 -12.54
CA LEU A 139 -9.28 -2.81 -11.68
C LEU A 139 -9.75 -2.93 -10.24
N THR A 140 -9.15 -3.83 -9.47
CA THR A 140 -9.47 -3.97 -8.04
C THR A 140 -8.29 -3.56 -7.18
N VAL A 141 -8.51 -2.61 -6.28
CA VAL A 141 -7.47 -2.06 -5.38
C VAL A 141 -7.70 -2.53 -3.95
N ALA A 142 -6.68 -3.13 -3.35
CA ALA A 142 -6.67 -3.48 -1.92
C ALA A 142 -5.33 -3.18 -1.27
N GLY A 143 -5.32 -2.95 0.04
CA GLY A 143 -4.08 -2.76 0.79
C GLY A 143 -4.30 -2.74 2.29
N ASP A 144 -3.20 -2.85 3.04
CA ASP A 144 -3.24 -2.95 4.51
C ASP A 144 -3.71 -1.66 5.19
N ASN A 145 -3.52 -0.52 4.52
CA ASN A 145 -3.91 0.80 5.01
C ASN A 145 -5.07 1.33 4.18
N ALA A 146 -6.27 1.37 4.77
CA ALA A 146 -7.49 1.83 4.13
C ALA A 146 -7.39 3.25 3.53
N ALA A 147 -6.67 4.17 4.19
CA ALA A 147 -6.50 5.51 3.66
C ALA A 147 -5.62 5.51 2.40
N LYS A 148 -4.55 4.71 2.39
CA LYS A 148 -3.67 4.59 1.22
C LYS A 148 -4.33 3.83 0.08
N SER A 149 -5.08 2.75 0.37
CA SER A 149 -5.80 2.03 -0.67
C SER A 149 -6.92 2.89 -1.28
N SER A 150 -7.61 3.72 -0.49
CA SER A 150 -8.57 4.69 -0.99
C SER A 150 -7.90 5.73 -1.89
N GLU A 151 -6.75 6.29 -1.47
CA GLU A 151 -5.98 7.22 -2.29
C GLU A 151 -5.53 6.59 -3.63
N ILE A 152 -5.06 5.35 -3.60
CA ILE A 152 -4.69 4.61 -4.81
C ILE A 152 -5.92 4.42 -5.70
N LEU A 153 -7.06 4.02 -5.15
CA LEU A 153 -8.29 3.86 -5.92
C LEU A 153 -8.71 5.16 -6.61
N ASP A 154 -8.73 6.28 -5.89
CA ASP A 154 -9.08 7.59 -6.44
C ASP A 154 -8.15 7.97 -7.60
N ASN A 155 -6.84 7.71 -7.46
CA ASN A 155 -5.85 7.98 -8.50
C ASN A 155 -6.04 7.07 -9.71
N VAL A 156 -6.33 5.78 -9.50
CA VAL A 156 -6.62 4.81 -10.56
C VAL A 156 -7.88 5.24 -11.32
N GLU A 157 -8.96 5.60 -10.63
CA GLU A 157 -10.19 6.10 -11.25
C GLU A 157 -9.93 7.37 -12.08
N SER A 158 -9.16 8.31 -11.54
CA SER A 158 -8.80 9.53 -12.27
C SER A 158 -7.96 9.24 -13.51
N CYS A 159 -6.95 8.38 -13.40
CA CYS A 159 -6.08 7.95 -14.50
C CYS A 159 -6.91 7.26 -15.60
N MET A 160 -7.88 6.44 -15.20
CA MET A 160 -8.71 5.66 -16.11
C MET A 160 -9.96 6.38 -16.64
N SER A 161 -10.19 7.62 -16.20
CA SER A 161 -11.41 8.38 -16.52
C SER A 161 -11.66 8.59 -18.01
N GLN A 162 -10.63 8.48 -18.85
CA GLN A 162 -10.74 8.59 -20.32
C GLN A 162 -11.17 7.28 -21.00
N HIS A 163 -11.16 6.16 -20.28
CA HIS A 163 -11.51 4.84 -20.81
C HIS A 163 -12.93 4.45 -20.38
N GLN A 164 -13.82 4.22 -21.37
CA GLN A 164 -15.25 4.01 -21.11
C GLN A 164 -15.61 2.65 -20.52
N ASN A 165 -14.73 1.65 -20.64
CA ASN A 165 -14.98 0.27 -20.20
C ASN A 165 -14.00 -0.15 -19.10
N VAL A 166 -13.52 0.80 -18.28
CA VAL A 166 -12.69 0.50 -17.11
C VAL A 166 -13.52 0.73 -15.86
N TYR A 167 -13.62 -0.30 -15.03
CA TYR A 167 -14.38 -0.30 -13.79
C TYR A 167 -13.42 -0.51 -12.63
N CYS A 168 -13.45 0.41 -11.67
CA CYS A 168 -12.58 0.35 -10.50
C CYS A 168 -13.38 -0.10 -9.28
N HIS A 169 -12.79 -0.99 -8.49
CA HIS A 169 -13.39 -1.53 -7.28
C HIS A 169 -12.39 -1.43 -6.12
N SER A 170 -12.92 -1.14 -4.93
CA SER A 170 -12.18 -1.34 -3.69
C SER A 170 -12.31 -2.79 -3.24
N GLY A 171 -11.30 -3.23 -2.51
CA GLY A 171 -11.33 -4.50 -1.81
C GLY A 171 -10.52 -4.43 -0.52
N ASN A 172 -10.49 -5.53 0.22
CA ASN A 172 -9.80 -5.58 1.51
C ASN A 172 -8.57 -6.50 1.48
N SER A 173 -7.63 -6.24 2.39
CA SER A 173 -6.35 -6.99 2.44
C SER A 173 -6.54 -8.47 2.83
N GLU A 174 -7.58 -8.80 3.59
CA GLU A 174 -7.86 -10.18 4.00
C GLU A 174 -8.26 -11.06 2.80
N GLU A 175 -9.08 -10.52 1.90
CA GLU A 175 -9.45 -11.17 0.65
C GLU A 175 -8.24 -11.36 -0.29
N VAL A 176 -7.28 -10.44 -0.29
CA VAL A 176 -6.03 -10.61 -1.06
C VAL A 176 -5.28 -11.84 -0.59
N HIS A 177 -5.16 -12.05 0.72
CA HIS A 177 -4.52 -13.24 1.27
C HIS A 177 -5.26 -14.53 0.88
N HIS A 178 -6.59 -14.53 0.98
CA HIS A 178 -7.40 -15.66 0.56
C HIS A 178 -7.29 -15.95 -0.93
N ALA A 179 -7.26 -14.92 -1.78
CA ALA A 179 -7.05 -15.05 -3.22
C ALA A 179 -5.69 -15.69 -3.53
N HIS A 180 -4.62 -15.25 -2.85
CA HIS A 180 -3.27 -15.78 -3.04
C HIS A 180 -3.16 -17.24 -2.58
N ASP A 181 -3.75 -17.60 -1.44
CA ASP A 181 -3.80 -18.97 -0.94
C ASP A 181 -4.58 -19.90 -1.88
N ALA A 182 -5.60 -19.35 -2.55
CA ALA A 182 -6.41 -20.00 -3.56
C ALA A 182 -5.74 -20.04 -4.96
N GLY A 183 -4.64 -19.33 -5.17
CA GLY A 183 -3.98 -19.21 -6.47
C GLY A 183 -4.80 -18.45 -7.52
N LEU A 184 -5.67 -17.55 -7.09
CA LEU A 184 -6.50 -16.69 -7.94
C LEU A 184 -5.99 -15.25 -7.92
N SER A 185 -6.25 -14.51 -9.00
CA SER A 185 -6.14 -13.05 -8.92
C SER A 185 -7.15 -12.53 -7.91
N PHE A 186 -6.84 -11.39 -7.32
CA PHE A 186 -7.72 -10.78 -6.36
C PHE A 186 -9.11 -10.47 -6.94
N GLY A 187 -9.19 -9.93 -8.16
CA GLY A 187 -10.50 -9.67 -8.80
C GLY A 187 -11.27 -10.94 -9.17
N LYS A 188 -10.59 -12.05 -9.51
CA LYS A 188 -11.24 -13.37 -9.67
C LYS A 188 -11.84 -13.88 -8.37
N TYR A 189 -11.12 -13.75 -7.26
CA TYR A 189 -11.61 -14.19 -5.96
C TYR A 189 -12.88 -13.42 -5.55
N GLN A 190 -12.91 -12.10 -5.76
CA GLN A 190 -14.11 -11.31 -5.50
C GLN A 190 -15.29 -11.72 -6.40
N ALA A 191 -15.04 -11.97 -7.68
CA ALA A 191 -16.09 -12.44 -8.58
C ALA A 191 -16.62 -13.82 -8.16
N TRP A 192 -15.76 -14.72 -7.67
CA TRP A 192 -16.18 -16.00 -7.08
C TRP A 192 -17.05 -15.80 -5.84
N GLN A 193 -16.73 -14.87 -4.93
CA GLN A 193 -17.56 -14.60 -3.76
C GLN A 193 -18.98 -14.16 -4.15
N VAL A 194 -19.09 -13.27 -5.15
CA VAL A 194 -20.40 -12.86 -5.70
C VAL A 194 -21.13 -14.06 -6.30
N LEU A 195 -20.42 -14.95 -7.00
CA LEU A 195 -21.00 -16.14 -7.60
C LEU A 195 -21.48 -17.14 -6.54
N GLN A 196 -20.74 -17.29 -5.43
CA GLN A 196 -21.10 -18.16 -4.32
C GLN A 196 -22.37 -17.70 -3.57
N ASP A 197 -22.61 -16.39 -3.49
CA ASP A 197 -23.86 -15.82 -2.94
C ASP A 197 -25.09 -16.07 -3.85
N LEU A 198 -24.85 -16.35 -5.13
CA LEU A 198 -25.88 -16.67 -6.11
C LEU A 198 -26.11 -18.18 -6.23
N ASP A 199 -25.02 -18.95 -6.21
CA ASP A 199 -25.00 -20.41 -6.34
C ASP A 199 -23.99 -21.00 -5.33
N PRO A 200 -24.45 -21.50 -4.17
CA PRO A 200 -23.57 -22.03 -3.13
C PRO A 200 -22.81 -23.30 -3.52
N ASP A 201 -23.19 -23.97 -4.62
CA ASP A 201 -22.55 -25.21 -5.07
C ASP A 201 -21.29 -24.94 -5.90
N ILE A 202 -21.06 -23.70 -6.36
CA ILE A 202 -19.86 -23.33 -7.13
C ILE A 202 -18.60 -23.47 -6.26
N THR A 203 -17.62 -24.23 -6.75
CA THR A 203 -16.36 -24.39 -6.02
C THR A 203 -15.27 -23.45 -6.52
N LEU A 204 -14.24 -23.27 -5.71
CA LEU A 204 -13.13 -22.39 -6.06
C LEU A 204 -12.28 -23.00 -7.19
N GLU A 205 -12.18 -24.33 -7.25
CA GLU A 205 -11.52 -25.06 -8.33
C GLU A 205 -12.20 -24.85 -9.68
N GLU A 206 -13.54 -24.82 -9.71
CA GLU A 206 -14.29 -24.55 -10.94
C GLU A 206 -13.98 -23.17 -11.49
N VAL A 207 -13.88 -22.16 -10.61
CA VAL A 207 -13.58 -20.77 -11.02
C VAL A 207 -12.12 -20.57 -11.41
N GLN A 208 -11.20 -21.38 -10.91
CA GLN A 208 -9.77 -21.27 -11.23
C GLN A 208 -9.49 -21.41 -12.73
N ASP A 209 -10.16 -22.37 -13.38
CA ASP A 209 -10.00 -22.65 -14.80
C ASP A 209 -10.85 -21.75 -15.71
N MET A 210 -11.78 -20.97 -15.14
CA MET A 210 -12.61 -20.04 -15.88
C MET A 210 -11.90 -18.71 -16.16
N THR A 211 -12.24 -18.08 -17.28
CA THR A 211 -11.91 -16.68 -17.57
C THR A 211 -12.79 -15.73 -16.76
N MET A 212 -12.34 -14.48 -16.58
CA MET A 212 -13.15 -13.46 -15.90
C MET A 212 -14.45 -13.15 -16.63
N SER A 213 -14.44 -13.21 -17.97
CA SER A 213 -15.66 -13.07 -18.77
C SER A 213 -16.66 -14.18 -18.44
N GLU A 214 -16.22 -15.44 -18.41
CA GLU A 214 -17.11 -16.58 -18.10
C GLU A 214 -17.67 -16.48 -16.67
N ILE A 215 -16.86 -16.07 -15.69
CA ILE A 215 -17.32 -15.84 -14.31
C ILE A 215 -18.41 -14.76 -14.28
N ARG A 216 -18.21 -13.63 -14.98
CA ARG A 216 -19.21 -12.56 -15.04
C ARG A 216 -20.47 -12.97 -15.80
N ASP A 217 -20.34 -13.79 -16.84
CA ASP A 217 -21.48 -14.32 -17.58
C ASP A 217 -22.33 -15.24 -16.69
N LEU A 218 -21.70 -16.06 -15.85
CA LEU A 218 -22.39 -16.84 -14.82
C LEU A 218 -23.08 -15.94 -13.78
N ILE A 219 -22.37 -14.93 -13.25
CA ILE A 219 -22.97 -13.96 -12.30
C ILE A 219 -24.20 -13.31 -12.92
N ARG A 220 -24.13 -12.87 -14.19
CA ARG A 220 -25.25 -12.23 -14.89
C ARG A 220 -26.43 -13.20 -15.05
N LYS A 221 -26.16 -14.44 -15.45
CA LYS A 221 -27.17 -15.48 -15.62
C LYS A 221 -27.90 -15.77 -14.31
N TYR A 222 -27.16 -16.08 -13.24
CA TYR A 222 -27.76 -16.43 -11.95
C TYR A 222 -28.44 -15.24 -11.27
N SER A 223 -27.92 -14.03 -11.46
CA SER A 223 -28.60 -12.81 -10.98
C SER A 223 -29.98 -12.63 -11.63
N GLN A 224 -30.12 -12.95 -12.92
CA GLN A 224 -31.40 -12.86 -13.63
C GLN A 224 -32.38 -13.95 -13.19
N GLU A 225 -31.91 -15.18 -13.01
CA GLU A 225 -32.72 -16.31 -12.53
C GLU A 225 -33.26 -16.05 -11.11
N LYS A 226 -32.41 -15.58 -10.19
CA LYS A 226 -32.79 -15.18 -8.83
C LYS A 226 -33.80 -14.02 -8.80
N SER A 227 -33.76 -13.14 -9.79
CA SER A 227 -34.71 -12.03 -9.92
C SER A 227 -36.09 -12.51 -10.40
N GLN A 228 -36.14 -13.51 -11.28
CA GLN A 228 -37.40 -14.08 -11.79
C GLN A 228 -38.15 -14.91 -10.75
N ASP A 229 -37.43 -15.61 -9.86
CA ASP A 229 -38.03 -16.34 -8.74
C ASP A 229 -38.70 -15.41 -7.71
N ASN A 230 -38.16 -14.20 -7.52
CA ASN A 230 -38.75 -13.21 -6.60
C ASN A 230 -40.06 -12.61 -7.15
N ASP A 231 -40.17 -12.40 -8.47
CA ASP A 231 -41.39 -11.83 -9.08
C ASP A 231 -42.56 -12.84 -9.09
N GLN A 232 -42.31 -14.15 -9.19
CA GLN A 232 -43.38 -15.17 -9.11
C GLN A 232 -43.92 -15.40 -7.69
N SER A 233 -43.23 -14.94 -6.65
CA SER A 233 -43.69 -15.06 -5.26
C SER A 233 -44.72 -14.00 -4.84
N SER A 234 -44.97 -12.98 -5.68
CA SER A 234 -45.84 -11.84 -5.36
C SER A 234 -47.29 -11.98 -5.84
N GLU A 235 -47.63 -13.03 -6.60
CA GLU A 235 -48.95 -13.21 -7.23
C GLU A 235 -49.73 -14.43 -6.68
N ALA A 236 -49.65 -14.65 -5.36
CA ALA A 236 -50.49 -15.62 -4.65
C ALA A 236 -51.07 -15.02 -3.37
N GLY A 237 -51.88 -13.97 -3.51
CA GLY A 237 -52.49 -13.27 -2.38
C GLY A 237 -53.78 -12.52 -2.71
N ASN A 238 -54.72 -13.13 -3.45
CA ASN A 238 -56.08 -12.58 -3.51
C ASN A 238 -57.16 -13.68 -3.52
N ILE A 239 -57.80 -13.88 -2.36
CA ILE A 239 -59.15 -14.45 -2.24
C ILE A 239 -59.95 -13.65 -1.18
N GLN A 240 -60.67 -12.64 -1.67
CA GLN A 240 -62.06 -12.24 -1.40
C GLN A 240 -62.76 -12.34 -0.02
N GLY A 241 -63.41 -11.21 0.33
CA GLY A 241 -64.76 -11.09 0.94
C GLY A 241 -64.78 -10.31 2.27
N ALA A 242 -65.66 -9.34 2.57
CA ALA A 242 -66.86 -8.80 1.92
C ALA A 242 -67.32 -7.48 2.63
N GLN A 243 -67.97 -6.59 1.87
CA GLN A 243 -69.13 -5.70 2.19
C GLN A 243 -69.06 -4.60 3.29
N ASP A 244 -68.90 -3.33 2.83
CA ASP A 244 -69.81 -2.14 2.86
C ASP A 244 -70.73 -1.82 4.08
N PRO A 245 -71.30 -0.60 4.24
CA PRO A 245 -70.95 0.77 3.80
C PRO A 245 -70.96 1.82 4.97
N ASP A 246 -70.65 3.09 4.68
CA ASP A 246 -71.53 4.27 4.94
C ASP A 246 -70.84 5.58 5.44
N THR A 247 -71.34 6.68 4.86
CA THR A 247 -71.30 8.12 5.20
C THR A 247 -70.05 8.99 4.96
N GLY A 248 -70.24 10.03 4.12
CA GLY A 248 -70.27 11.41 4.64
C GLY A 248 -69.13 12.38 4.31
N ARG A 249 -69.26 13.08 3.17
CA ARG A 249 -69.08 14.55 2.92
C ARG A 249 -68.06 15.41 3.72
N GLU A 250 -67.35 16.22 2.91
CA GLU A 250 -66.98 17.66 3.06
C GLU A 250 -65.85 18.11 4.02
N ALA A 251 -64.74 18.50 3.38
CA ALA A 251 -64.05 19.80 3.41
C ALA A 251 -63.71 20.54 4.75
N ALA A 252 -62.41 20.86 4.80
CA ALA A 252 -61.79 22.15 5.19
C ALA A 252 -61.48 22.47 6.66
N GLU A 253 -60.22 22.89 6.81
CA GLU A 253 -59.66 23.91 7.71
C GLU A 253 -59.34 23.61 9.18
N ASP A 254 -58.02 23.59 9.41
CA ASP A 254 -57.27 24.51 10.28
C ASP A 254 -57.02 24.18 11.77
N SER A 255 -55.83 24.65 12.19
CA SER A 255 -55.37 24.95 13.55
C SER A 255 -54.68 23.85 14.39
N SER A 256 -53.34 23.88 14.30
CA SER A 256 -52.39 24.13 15.40
C SER A 256 -52.34 23.19 16.63
N ASN A 257 -51.16 22.61 16.90
CA ASN A 257 -50.10 23.23 17.73
C ASN A 257 -49.24 22.18 18.48
N SER A 258 -47.91 22.37 18.42
CA SER A 258 -46.87 22.00 19.41
C SER A 258 -46.65 20.50 19.69
N THR A 259 -45.45 19.98 19.97
CA THR A 259 -44.35 20.52 20.78
C THR A 259 -43.06 19.72 20.51
N ALA A 260 -41.93 20.39 20.32
CA ALA A 260 -40.55 19.97 20.70
C ALA A 260 -39.67 21.22 20.45
N GLY A 261 -39.11 21.93 21.44
CA GLY A 261 -38.22 21.46 22.51
C GLY A 261 -36.78 21.46 21.98
N SER A 262 -36.15 22.64 21.77
CA SER A 262 -35.02 23.22 22.56
C SER A 262 -33.91 22.22 22.90
N SER A 263 -32.62 22.43 22.67
CA SER A 263 -31.78 23.64 22.89
C SER A 263 -30.40 23.36 22.24
N ASP A 264 -29.87 24.27 21.41
CA ASP A 264 -28.87 25.33 21.71
C ASP A 264 -27.41 24.80 21.64
N GLU A 265 -26.56 25.15 20.67
CA GLU A 265 -25.97 26.45 20.25
C GLU A 265 -24.52 26.55 20.77
N ASP A 266 -23.57 26.81 19.86
CA ASP A 266 -22.48 27.77 20.10
C ASP A 266 -21.74 28.06 18.77
N ALA A 267 -22.09 29.18 18.13
CA ALA A 267 -21.31 29.82 17.09
C ALA A 267 -21.41 31.35 17.21
N LEU A 268 -20.29 31.99 17.58
CA LEU A 268 -20.00 33.43 17.42
C LEU A 268 -18.48 33.50 17.08
N SER A 269 -17.96 34.35 16.20
CA SER A 269 -18.31 35.74 15.90
C SER A 269 -17.74 36.22 14.55
N GLU A 270 -18.62 36.73 13.69
CA GLU A 270 -18.70 38.12 13.19
C GLU A 270 -17.46 39.02 12.90
N THR A 271 -17.61 39.80 11.81
CA THR A 271 -17.19 41.21 11.57
C THR A 271 -15.92 41.39 10.68
N VAL A 272 -15.84 42.05 9.51
CA VAL A 272 -16.57 43.04 8.67
C VAL A 272 -15.58 44.16 8.24
N ARG A 273 -15.54 44.38 6.91
CA ARG A 273 -15.29 45.62 6.12
C ARG A 273 -13.91 46.31 6.06
N GLN A 274 -13.44 46.53 4.83
CA GLN A 274 -13.42 47.77 4.02
C GLN A 274 -12.48 47.50 2.81
N GLY A 275 -12.64 47.93 1.56
CA GLY A 275 -13.47 48.92 0.92
C GLY A 275 -12.62 49.74 -0.09
N HIS A 276 -13.00 49.68 -1.38
CA HIS A 276 -12.88 50.73 -2.42
C HIS A 276 -11.63 50.92 -3.32
N HIS A 277 -11.92 50.77 -4.62
CA HIS A 277 -11.64 51.59 -5.83
C HIS A 277 -10.22 51.79 -6.42
N GLY A 278 -10.18 51.58 -7.75
CA GLY A 278 -9.23 52.20 -8.67
C GLY A 278 -9.41 51.69 -10.11
N HIS A 279 -10.22 52.38 -10.92
CA HIS A 279 -10.42 52.12 -12.34
C HIS A 279 -9.88 53.36 -13.11
N GLN A 280 -8.97 53.15 -14.07
CA GLN A 280 -8.98 53.71 -15.45
C GLN A 280 -7.56 53.87 -16.08
N HIS A 281 -7.48 53.32 -17.30
CA HIS A 281 -6.81 53.79 -18.54
C HIS A 281 -5.40 54.40 -18.51
N HIS A 282 -4.49 53.82 -19.31
CA HIS A 282 -4.15 54.31 -20.66
C HIS A 282 -3.21 53.31 -21.36
N GLY A 283 -3.40 53.13 -22.67
CA GLY A 283 -2.44 52.44 -23.53
C GLY A 283 -1.42 53.40 -24.13
N ASP A 284 -0.30 52.87 -24.59
CA ASP A 284 0.42 53.29 -25.80
C ASP A 284 1.39 52.17 -26.20
N GLY A 285 1.61 52.01 -27.51
CA GLY A 285 2.47 50.98 -28.09
C GLY A 285 3.91 51.45 -28.32
N THR A 286 4.78 50.51 -28.72
CA THR A 286 5.64 50.52 -29.94
C THR A 286 6.84 49.57 -29.77
N ASP A 287 7.04 48.79 -30.85
CA ASP A 287 8.30 48.38 -31.51
C ASP A 287 9.45 47.73 -30.72
N ASP A 288 9.66 46.43 -30.95
CA ASP A 288 10.75 45.86 -31.79
C ASP A 288 10.55 44.35 -32.01
#